data_AF-A0A6D0IQU1-F1
#
_entry.id   AF-A0A6D0IQU1-F1
#
_cell.length_a   1.000
_cell.length_b   1.000
_cell.length_c   1.000
_cell.angle_alpha   90.00
_cell.angle_beta   90.00
_cell.angle_gamma   90.00
#
_symmetry.space_group_name_H-M   'P 1'
#
loop_
_entity.id
_entity.type
_entity.pdbx_description
1 polymer ?
#
loop_
_entity_poly.entity_id
_entity_poly.type
_entity_poly.pdbx_seq_one_letter_code
_entity_poly.pdbx_strand_id
1 'polypeptide(L)' 'MDLLYRVKTLWAALRGNHYSWPAIDITLPGNRHFHLIGSIHMGSHDMAPLPTRLLKKLKNA' A
#
# COMPACT_ATOMS: atom_id res chain seq x y z
N MET A 1 12.82 -21.37 -1.30
CA MET A 1 11.59 -20.53 -1.41
C MET A 1 10.47 -21.42 -1.93
N ASP A 2 9.45 -21.63 -1.11
CA ASP A 2 8.51 -22.74 -1.18
C ASP A 2 7.47 -22.62 -2.33
N LEU A 3 7.00 -23.75 -2.87
CA LEU A 3 6.05 -23.79 -4.01
C LEU A 3 4.72 -23.11 -3.67
N LEU A 4 4.27 -23.26 -2.44
CA LEU A 4 3.06 -22.63 -1.92
C LEU A 4 3.13 -21.11 -1.99
N TYR A 5 4.32 -20.54 -1.75
CA TYR A 5 4.53 -19.09 -1.85
C TYR A 5 4.34 -18.61 -3.29
N ARG A 6 4.86 -19.35 -4.27
CA ARG A 6 4.71 -19.03 -5.71
C ARG A 6 3.28 -19.12 -6.20
N VAL A 7 2.52 -20.12 -5.75
CA VAL A 7 1.10 -20.25 -6.10
C VAL A 7 0.29 -19.09 -5.51
N LYS A 8 0.58 -18.71 -4.26
CA LYS A 8 -0.10 -17.61 -3.59
C LYS A 8 0.18 -16.26 -4.25
N THR A 9 1.43 -16.02 -4.68
CA THR A 9 1.79 -14.79 -5.41
C THR A 9 1.18 -14.75 -6.81
N LEU A 10 1.15 -15.87 -7.54
CA LEU A 10 0.47 -15.95 -8.84
C LEU A 10 -1.03 -15.65 -8.69
N TRP A 11 -1.67 -16.22 -7.68
CA TRP A 11 -3.09 -15.97 -7.39
C TRP A 11 -3.37 -14.52 -7.00
N ALA A 12 -2.49 -13.89 -6.23
CA ALA A 12 -2.58 -12.47 -5.89
C ALA A 12 -2.44 -11.58 -7.13
N ALA A 13 -1.52 -11.91 -8.05
CA ALA A 13 -1.33 -11.18 -9.30
C ALA A 13 -2.56 -11.29 -10.22
N LEU A 14 -3.18 -12.47 -10.29
CA LEU A 14 -4.35 -12.72 -11.14
C LEU A 14 -5.64 -12.05 -10.64
N ARG A 15 -5.80 -11.85 -9.33
CA ARG A 15 -7.00 -11.17 -8.77
C ARG A 15 -7.06 -9.68 -9.08
N GLY A 16 -5.98 -9.09 -9.61
CA GLY A 16 -5.86 -7.65 -9.77
C GLY A 16 -5.62 -6.97 -8.43
N ASN A 17 -4.82 -5.90 -8.44
CA ASN A 17 -4.55 -5.14 -7.23
C ASN A 17 -5.78 -4.29 -6.89
N HIS A 18 -6.32 -4.42 -5.67
CA HIS A 18 -7.42 -3.58 -5.21
C HIS A 18 -7.02 -2.09 -5.16
N TYR A 19 -5.71 -1.84 -5.13
CA TYR A 19 -5.11 -0.51 -5.04
C TYR A 19 -4.48 -0.10 -6.36
N SER A 20 -4.63 1.17 -6.73
CA SER A 20 -3.98 1.74 -7.92
C SER A 20 -2.50 2.07 -7.71
N TRP A 21 -1.95 1.74 -6.54
CA TRP A 21 -0.56 1.93 -6.13
C TRP A 21 -0.03 0.63 -5.51
N PRO A 22 1.31 0.42 -5.43
CA PRO A 22 1.86 -0.82 -4.88
C PRO A 22 1.51 -0.93 -3.39
N ALA A 23 0.54 -1.76 -3.05
CA ALA A 23 0.11 -2.00 -1.67
C ALA A 23 -0.35 -3.45 -1.47
N ILE A 24 -0.21 -3.95 -0.24
CA ILE A 24 -0.62 -5.29 0.17
C ILE A 24 -1.08 -5.29 1.62
N ASP A 25 -2.19 -5.96 1.90
CA ASP A 25 -2.65 -6.23 3.26
C ASP A 25 -2.08 -7.54 3.79
N ILE A 26 -1.57 -7.52 5.02
CA ILE A 26 -1.01 -8.67 5.72
C ILE A 26 -1.72 -8.82 7.08
N THR A 27 -2.31 -9.98 7.30
CA THR A 27 -2.83 -10.37 8.62
C THR A 27 -1.84 -11.30 9.30
N LEU A 28 -1.41 -10.93 10.51
CA LEU A 28 -0.56 -11.74 11.38
C LEU A 28 -1.38 -12.34 12.54
N PRO A 29 -0.90 -13.41 13.19
CA PRO A 29 -1.53 -13.95 14.39
C PRO A 29 -1.73 -12.90 15.50
N GLY A 30 -2.75 -13.12 16.33
CA GLY A 30 -3.08 -12.18 17.41
C GLY A 30 -3.80 -10.92 16.91
N ASN A 31 -4.65 -11.04 15.89
CA ASN A 31 -5.51 -9.98 15.39
C ASN A 31 -4.77 -8.72 14.91
N ARG A 32 -3.54 -8.89 14.39
CA ARG A 32 -2.72 -7.79 13.88
C ARG A 32 -2.90 -7.69 12.38
N HIS A 33 -3.28 -6.51 11.91
CA HIS A 33 -3.49 -6.22 10.50
C HIS A 33 -2.55 -5.10 10.08
N PHE A 34 -1.77 -5.34 9.02
CA PHE A 34 -0.86 -4.36 8.44
C PHE A 34 -1.29 -4.05 7.01
N HIS A 35 -1.26 -2.76 6.67
CA HIS A 35 -1.33 -2.29 5.30
C HIS A 35 0.07 -1.84 4.87
N LEU A 36 0.72 -2.62 4.02
CA LEU A 36 2.07 -2.31 3.53
C LEU A 36 1.94 -1.61 2.20
N ILE A 37 2.58 -0.46 2.07
CA ILE A 37 2.66 0.29 0.83
C ILE A 37 4.10 0.14 0.34
N GLY A 38 4.28 -0.32 -0.89
CA GLY A 38 5.59 -0.32 -1.55
C GLY A 38 6.14 1.10 -1.54
N SER A 39 7.45 1.26 -1.38
CA SER A 39 8.07 2.56 -1.11
C SER A 39 7.53 3.66 -2.01
N ILE A 40 6.61 4.45 -1.47
CA ILE A 40 6.40 5.82 -1.91
C ILE A 40 7.65 6.52 -1.43
N HIS A 41 8.53 6.91 -2.34
CA HIS A 41 9.68 7.72 -2.00
C HIS A 41 9.17 9.09 -1.54
N MET A 42 8.71 9.15 -0.29
CA MET A 42 8.19 10.34 0.37
C MET A 42 9.37 11.30 0.50
N GLY A 43 9.44 12.30 -0.39
CA GLY A 43 10.54 13.27 -0.41
C GLY A 43 11.15 13.58 -1.77
N SER A 44 10.61 13.11 -2.91
CA SER A 44 10.96 13.73 -4.19
C SER A 44 10.44 15.17 -4.21
N HIS A 45 11.19 16.09 -4.85
CA HIS A 45 10.85 17.52 -4.89
C HIS A 45 9.39 17.78 -5.33
N ASP A 46 8.86 16.96 -6.25
CA ASP A 46 7.49 17.10 -6.75
C ASP A 46 6.39 16.58 -5.81
N MET A 47 6.75 15.90 -4.71
CA MET A 47 5.80 15.44 -3.68
C MET A 47 5.58 16.50 -2.58
N ALA A 48 6.31 17.61 -2.63
CA ALA A 48 6.11 18.77 -1.78
C ALA A 48 5.79 20.01 -2.64
N PRO A 49 4.76 20.80 -2.30
CA PRO A 49 3.82 20.60 -1.20
C PRO A 49 2.76 19.52 -1.51
N LEU A 50 2.08 19.03 -0.47
CA LEU A 50 0.89 18.18 -0.62
C LEU A 50 -0.15 18.86 -1.53
N PRO A 51 -0.90 18.09 -2.35
CA PRO A 51 -2.00 18.63 -3.15
C PRO A 51 -2.98 19.44 -2.30
N THR A 52 -3.49 20.54 -2.86
CA THR A 52 -4.34 21.52 -2.14
C THR A 52 -5.57 20.89 -1.46
N ARG A 53 -6.12 19.80 -2.02
CA ARG A 53 -7.24 19.06 -1.42
C ARG A 53 -6.87 18.40 -0.09
N LEU A 54 -5.69 17.80 -0.01
CA LEU A 54 -5.17 17.17 1.22
C LEU A 54 -4.86 18.23 2.28
N LEU A 55 -4.25 19.35 1.87
CA LEU A 55 -4.00 20.48 2.77
C LEU A 55 -5.28 21.04 3.39
N LYS A 56 -6.38 21.14 2.62
CA LYS A 56 -7.69 21.55 3.15
C LYS A 56 -8.23 20.56 4.17
N LYS A 57 -8.07 19.26 3.93
CA LYS A 57 -8.54 18.22 4.85
C LYS A 57 -7.80 18.27 6.20
N LEU A 58 -6.47 18.47 6.17
CA LEU A 58 -5.65 18.60 7.38
C LEU A 58 -6.01 19.84 8.21
N LYS A 59 -6.35 20.96 7.56
CA LYS A 59 -6.76 22.19 8.24
C LYS A 59 -8.11 22.09 8.94
N ASN A 60 -8.94 21.12 8.54
CA ASN A 60 -10.28 20.90 9.06
C ASN A 60 -10.36 19.69 10.01
N ALA A 61 -9.20 19.14 10.43
CA ALA A 61 -9.08 17.98 11.29
C ALA A 61 -8.86 18.38 12.76
#